data_AF-B7WSS7-F1
#
_entry.id   AF-B7WSS7-F1
#
_cell.length_a   1.000
_cell.length_b   1.000
_cell.length_c   1.000
_cell.angle_alpha   90.00
_cell.angle_beta   90.00
_cell.angle_gamma   90.00
#
_symmetry.space_group_name_H-M   'P 1'
#
loop_
_entity.id
_entity.type
_entity.pdbx_description
1 polymer ?
#
loop_
_entity_poly.entity_id
_entity_poly.type
_entity_poly.pdbx_seq_one_letter_code
_entity_poly.pdbx_strand_id
1 'polypeptide(L)'
;MATDRIKTDPGFQPVMLAGVLGAGAPGIKFATDPNSPFRDGYSIAGEEAALAAFIQAGASEDDPLFDRYVELEDRKEQFQKMQAERRDRRGADAVVTNSEAQGIDDLGPLTNEGVDQMTIHTIEAHRLFQGRSGEPEKRLNAIIGGKRVASSLRNLWVLTSRDNPYADWALVRHEYGISQVQESLRTQIAKAEELLESQRKRGLSLSIVQSARPMTLNLGFRSPYGYAISMLIVDYDYFVRIQKTLQRKNLLSDEQARAVLSAMSRAILGVFYGTARFDKWLGRPEIRELSRSDWFSADPEAAKRIQFVVSTFGAVPAQIYKAEVKPSHSRRLINISEAERALLQQVGDQLQQAQEHGSDASASTGPEATATAD
;
A
#
# COMPACT_ATOMS: atom_id res chain seq x y z
N MET A 1 49.19 -29.09 -8.71
CA MET A 1 49.62 -28.98 -10.12
C MET A 1 48.52 -28.23 -10.85
N ALA A 2 48.65 -27.05 -11.43
CA ALA A 2 49.74 -26.10 -11.54
C ALA A 2 49.09 -24.71 -11.52
N THR A 3 49.63 -23.82 -10.68
CA THR A 3 49.37 -22.39 -10.67
C THR A 3 50.19 -21.76 -11.78
N ASP A 4 49.56 -21.29 -12.86
CA ASP A 4 50.31 -20.60 -13.91
C ASP A 4 50.35 -19.10 -13.61
N ARG A 5 51.51 -18.69 -13.08
CA ARG A 5 51.90 -17.32 -12.80
C ARG A 5 52.27 -16.67 -14.13
N ILE A 6 51.49 -15.68 -14.56
CA ILE A 6 51.94 -14.76 -15.60
C ILE A 6 53.09 -13.93 -15.02
N LYS A 7 54.26 -14.08 -15.64
CA LYS A 7 55.52 -13.41 -15.34
C LYS A 7 55.34 -11.89 -15.45
N THR A 8 55.62 -11.19 -14.37
CA THR A 8 55.91 -9.75 -14.36
C THR A 8 57.28 -9.51 -14.96
N ASP A 9 57.35 -8.87 -16.12
CA ASP A 9 58.59 -8.28 -16.65
C ASP A 9 59.01 -7.08 -15.78
N PRO A 10 60.24 -7.04 -15.25
CA PRO A 10 60.76 -5.90 -14.51
C PRO A 10 61.48 -4.97 -15.49
N GLY A 11 60.75 -4.06 -16.14
CA GLY A 11 61.39 -3.22 -17.17
C GLY A 11 60.62 -2.01 -17.70
N PHE A 12 59.44 -1.69 -17.19
CA PHE A 12 58.70 -0.50 -17.66
C PHE A 12 58.50 0.49 -16.51
N GLN A 13 59.48 1.38 -16.36
CA GLN A 13 59.34 2.59 -15.55
C GLN A 13 58.30 3.48 -16.24
N PRO A 14 57.25 3.97 -15.56
CA PRO A 14 56.35 4.95 -16.14
C PRO A 14 57.17 6.24 -16.35
N VAL A 15 57.54 6.48 -17.60
CA VAL A 15 58.12 7.77 -18.00
C VAL A 15 57.05 8.81 -17.67
N MET A 16 57.41 9.69 -16.74
CA MET A 16 56.68 10.89 -16.36
C MET A 16 56.31 11.67 -17.62
N LEU A 17 55.12 11.44 -18.16
CA LEU A 17 54.54 12.26 -19.22
C LEU A 17 53.89 13.52 -18.60
N ALA A 18 54.58 14.15 -17.65
CA ALA A 18 54.19 15.39 -17.00
C ALA A 18 54.90 16.61 -17.63
N GLY A 19 55.33 16.52 -18.90
CA GLY A 19 56.20 17.51 -19.52
C GLY A 19 55.91 17.86 -20.98
N VAL A 20 54.77 17.47 -21.57
CA VAL A 20 54.49 17.73 -23.00
C VAL A 20 53.10 18.34 -23.27
N LEU A 21 52.52 19.07 -22.31
CA LEU A 21 51.46 20.03 -22.61
C LEU A 21 51.80 21.34 -21.93
N GLY A 22 51.97 22.38 -22.74
CA GLY A 22 52.60 23.65 -22.39
C GLY A 22 51.90 24.43 -21.28
N ALA A 23 52.65 25.40 -20.77
CA ALA A 23 52.18 26.40 -19.82
C ALA A 23 50.85 27.02 -20.27
N GLY A 24 49.77 26.71 -19.53
CA GLY A 24 48.45 27.31 -19.69
C GLY A 24 48.21 28.38 -18.62
N ALA A 25 47.51 29.44 -19.03
CA ALA A 25 47.03 30.61 -18.27
C ALA A 25 46.44 30.28 -16.86
N PRO A 26 46.28 31.27 -15.94
CA PRO A 26 45.73 31.05 -14.60
C PRO A 26 44.48 30.17 -14.64
N GLY A 27 44.60 28.96 -14.10
CA GLY A 27 43.56 27.93 -14.18
C GLY A 27 42.27 28.41 -13.52
N ILE A 28 41.24 28.60 -14.34
CA ILE A 28 39.89 28.91 -13.91
C ILE A 28 39.39 27.77 -13.01
N LYS A 29 38.98 28.09 -11.78
CA LYS A 29 38.43 27.11 -10.84
C LYS A 29 36.91 27.04 -10.99
N PHE A 30 36.40 25.87 -11.34
CA PHE A 30 34.97 25.58 -11.46
C PHE A 30 34.40 25.01 -10.15
N ALA A 31 33.09 25.17 -9.95
CA ALA A 31 32.33 24.61 -8.85
C ALA A 31 32.17 23.11 -9.05
N THR A 32 32.33 22.36 -7.96
CA THR A 32 32.24 20.90 -7.96
C THR A 32 31.19 20.41 -6.97
N ASP A 33 30.51 19.31 -7.31
CA ASP A 33 29.47 18.68 -6.50
C ASP A 33 29.76 17.17 -6.37
N PRO A 34 29.69 16.59 -5.14
CA PRO A 34 29.80 15.16 -4.92
C PRO A 34 28.83 14.29 -5.75
N ASN A 35 27.67 14.82 -6.15
CA ASN A 35 26.66 14.12 -6.96
C ASN A 35 26.72 14.50 -8.45
N SER A 36 27.84 15.04 -8.91
CA SER A 36 28.01 15.42 -10.31
C SER A 36 27.92 14.20 -11.25
N PRO A 37 27.23 14.33 -12.40
CA PRO A 37 27.23 13.30 -13.45
C PRO A 37 28.57 13.21 -14.21
N PHE A 38 29.50 14.15 -13.97
CA PHE A 38 30.80 14.20 -14.65
C PHE A 38 31.91 13.60 -13.78
N ARG A 39 32.90 12.97 -14.42
CA ARG A 39 34.02 12.29 -13.74
C ARG A 39 34.92 13.24 -12.93
N ASP A 40 34.97 14.50 -13.31
CA ASP A 40 35.76 15.57 -12.68
C ASP A 40 34.99 16.30 -11.57
N GLY A 41 33.74 15.93 -11.32
CA GLY A 41 32.94 16.52 -10.25
C GLY A 41 32.27 17.84 -10.61
N TYR A 42 32.30 18.30 -11.87
CA TYR A 42 31.78 19.60 -12.30
C TYR A 42 30.29 19.80 -11.91
N SER A 43 29.94 20.92 -11.27
CA SER A 43 28.57 21.24 -10.85
C SER A 43 27.91 22.24 -11.80
N ILE A 44 26.94 21.78 -12.60
CA ILE A 44 26.14 22.66 -13.46
C ILE A 44 25.37 23.68 -12.60
N ALA A 45 24.69 23.23 -11.54
CA ALA A 45 23.91 24.11 -10.67
C ALA A 45 24.80 25.12 -9.91
N GLY A 46 25.99 24.69 -9.47
CA GLY A 46 26.97 25.55 -8.82
C GLY A 46 27.52 26.63 -9.73
N GLU A 47 27.83 26.30 -10.99
CA GLU A 47 28.31 27.25 -11.99
C GLU A 47 27.20 28.17 -12.53
N GLU A 48 25.97 27.68 -12.70
CA GLU A 48 24.80 28.52 -13.03
C GLU A 48 24.54 29.58 -11.96
N ALA A 49 24.66 29.21 -10.68
CA ALA A 49 24.51 30.15 -9.58
C ALA A 49 25.65 31.19 -9.55
N ALA A 50 26.89 30.75 -9.81
CA ALA A 50 28.06 31.64 -9.85
C ALA A 50 28.04 32.63 -11.03
N LEU A 51 27.48 32.22 -12.18
CA LEU A 51 27.40 33.02 -13.40
C LEU A 51 26.04 33.72 -13.58
N ALA A 52 25.10 33.60 -12.64
CA ALA A 52 23.74 34.12 -12.78
C ALA A 52 23.66 35.62 -13.14
N ALA A 53 24.51 36.45 -12.50
CA ALA A 53 24.56 37.89 -12.78
C ALA A 53 25.16 38.21 -14.16
N PHE A 54 26.12 37.41 -14.62
CA PHE A 54 26.75 37.54 -15.93
C PHE A 54 25.83 37.10 -17.07
N ILE A 55 25.10 35.99 -16.86
CA ILE A 55 24.07 35.49 -17.79
C ILE A 55 22.93 36.52 -17.93
N GLN A 56 22.49 37.13 -16.82
CA GLN A 56 21.46 38.19 -16.86
C GLN A 56 21.93 39.46 -17.57
N ALA A 57 23.23 39.76 -17.53
CA ALA A 57 23.84 40.91 -18.22
C ALA A 57 24.06 40.68 -19.73
N GLY A 58 23.70 39.50 -20.26
CA GLY A 58 23.77 39.19 -21.69
C GLY A 58 25.07 38.54 -22.16
N ALA A 59 25.92 38.07 -21.23
CA ALA A 59 27.12 37.27 -21.50
C ALA A 59 28.02 37.82 -22.63
N SER A 60 28.65 38.97 -22.40
CA SER A 60 29.54 39.64 -23.37
C SER A 60 30.80 38.81 -23.69
N GLU A 61 31.18 38.74 -24.96
CA GLU A 61 32.36 37.99 -25.45
C GLU A 61 33.71 38.57 -24.96
N ASP A 62 33.75 39.87 -24.66
CA ASP A 62 34.97 40.56 -24.22
C ASP A 62 35.29 40.38 -22.71
N ASP A 63 34.43 39.70 -21.94
CA ASP A 63 34.61 39.50 -20.49
C ASP A 63 35.40 38.20 -20.20
N PRO A 64 36.42 38.22 -19.31
CA PRO A 64 37.10 37.01 -18.86
C PRO A 64 36.20 35.89 -18.29
N LEU A 65 34.96 36.20 -17.89
CA LEU A 65 33.95 35.22 -17.45
C LEU A 65 33.28 34.48 -18.62
N PHE A 66 33.44 34.94 -19.85
CA PHE A 66 32.89 34.29 -21.05
C PHE A 66 33.41 32.86 -21.22
N ASP A 67 34.70 32.62 -20.97
CA ASP A 67 35.31 31.28 -21.02
C ASP A 67 34.64 30.29 -20.06
N ARG A 68 34.19 30.75 -18.88
CA ARG A 68 33.44 29.91 -17.94
C ARG A 68 32.03 29.62 -18.41
N TYR A 69 31.39 30.59 -19.06
CA TYR A 69 30.06 30.45 -19.62
C TYR A 69 30.05 29.45 -20.79
N VAL A 70 31.08 29.48 -21.65
CA VAL A 70 31.26 28.49 -22.73
C VAL A 70 31.39 27.08 -22.17
N GLU A 71 32.24 26.86 -21.16
CA GLU A 71 32.37 25.52 -20.53
C GLU A 71 31.05 25.09 -19.87
N LEU A 72 30.28 26.01 -19.27
CA LEU A 72 28.96 25.69 -18.71
C LEU A 72 27.98 25.21 -19.79
N GLU A 73 27.91 25.89 -20.93
CA GLU A 73 27.05 25.48 -22.06
C GLU A 73 27.49 24.15 -22.66
N ASP A 74 28.81 23.93 -22.86
CA ASP A 74 29.35 22.64 -23.30
C ASP A 74 28.98 21.50 -22.35
N ARG A 75 29.07 21.73 -21.03
CA ARG A 75 28.68 20.75 -20.01
C ARG A 75 27.17 20.49 -20.01
N LYS A 76 26.34 21.51 -20.20
CA LYS A 76 24.89 21.31 -20.37
C LYS A 76 24.59 20.46 -21.59
N GLU A 77 25.24 20.70 -22.73
CA GLU A 77 25.07 19.87 -23.92
C GLU A 77 25.50 18.42 -23.68
N GLN A 78 26.65 18.21 -23.03
CA GLN A 78 27.11 16.86 -22.66
C GLN A 78 26.10 16.16 -21.75
N PHE A 79 25.56 16.86 -20.75
CA PHE A 79 24.55 16.31 -19.86
C PHE A 79 23.25 15.98 -20.60
N GLN A 80 22.82 16.83 -21.54
CA GLN A 80 21.67 16.54 -22.40
C GLN A 80 21.91 15.32 -23.29
N LYS A 81 23.11 15.18 -23.89
CA LYS A 81 23.50 13.99 -24.67
C LYS A 81 23.50 12.73 -23.80
N MET A 82 24.06 12.80 -22.59
CA MET A 82 24.03 11.67 -21.63
C MET A 82 22.60 11.29 -21.23
N GLN A 83 21.72 12.27 -20.99
CA GLN A 83 20.31 12.01 -20.72
C GLN A 83 19.58 11.42 -21.92
N ALA A 84 19.85 11.91 -23.13
CA ALA A 84 19.29 11.39 -24.37
C ALA A 84 19.73 9.93 -24.60
N GLU A 85 21.02 9.63 -24.48
CA GLU A 85 21.54 8.27 -24.61
C GLU A 85 20.94 7.34 -23.54
N ARG A 86 20.88 7.79 -22.29
CA ARG A 86 20.24 7.02 -21.20
C ARG A 86 18.77 6.78 -21.49
N ARG A 87 18.05 7.75 -22.06
CA ARG A 87 16.65 7.62 -22.45
C ARG A 87 16.49 6.63 -23.62
N ASP A 88 17.34 6.72 -24.63
CA ASP A 88 17.33 5.84 -25.80
C ASP A 88 17.66 4.40 -25.42
N ARG A 89 18.51 4.23 -24.40
CA ARG A 89 18.84 2.93 -23.77
C ARG A 89 17.88 2.52 -22.66
N ARG A 90 16.85 3.30 -22.35
CA ARG A 90 15.92 3.04 -21.22
C ARG A 90 16.61 2.80 -19.87
N GLY A 91 17.81 3.35 -19.68
CA GLY A 91 18.62 3.11 -18.49
C GLY A 91 19.30 1.73 -18.44
N ALA A 92 19.29 0.98 -19.55
CA ALA A 92 20.08 -0.23 -19.70
C ALA A 92 21.59 0.07 -19.66
N ASP A 93 22.37 -0.94 -19.30
CA ASP A 93 23.83 -0.86 -19.24
C ASP A 93 24.42 -0.55 -20.62
N ALA A 94 25.59 0.11 -20.63
CA ALA A 94 26.29 0.46 -21.86
C ALA A 94 26.76 -0.75 -22.69
N VAL A 95 26.80 -1.96 -22.11
CA VAL A 95 27.08 -3.20 -22.84
C VAL A 95 25.89 -3.65 -23.70
N VAL A 96 24.67 -3.23 -23.36
CA VAL A 96 23.45 -3.60 -24.09
C VAL A 96 23.32 -2.73 -25.35
N THR A 97 22.96 -3.36 -26.47
CA THR A 97 22.73 -2.62 -27.71
C THR A 97 21.44 -1.81 -27.61
N ASN A 98 21.35 -0.68 -28.32
CA ASN A 98 20.14 0.16 -28.28
C ASN A 98 18.90 -0.61 -28.78
N SER A 99 19.06 -1.54 -29.72
CA SER A 99 17.97 -2.38 -30.23
C SER A 99 17.44 -3.34 -29.17
N GLU A 100 18.31 -3.96 -28.37
CA GLU A 100 17.89 -4.86 -27.28
C GLU A 100 17.23 -4.07 -26.14
N ALA A 101 17.77 -2.89 -25.82
CA ALA A 101 17.20 -2.01 -24.81
C ALA A 101 15.79 -1.52 -25.19
N GLN A 102 15.56 -1.26 -26.47
CA GLN A 102 14.24 -0.87 -27.01
C GLN A 102 13.25 -2.04 -27.07
N GLY A 103 13.72 -3.28 -27.17
CA GLY A 103 12.85 -4.47 -27.15
C GLY A 103 12.06 -4.65 -25.85
N ILE A 104 12.39 -3.91 -24.79
CA ILE A 104 11.56 -3.82 -23.57
C ILE A 104 10.19 -3.20 -23.91
N ASP A 105 10.10 -2.27 -24.86
CA ASP A 105 8.84 -1.62 -25.25
C ASP A 105 7.91 -2.60 -26.03
N ASP A 106 8.47 -3.67 -26.60
CA ASP A 106 7.71 -4.74 -27.25
C ASP A 106 7.03 -5.68 -26.24
N LEU A 107 7.46 -5.67 -24.97
CA LEU A 107 6.84 -6.46 -23.92
C LEU A 107 5.52 -5.79 -23.49
N GLY A 108 4.42 -6.48 -23.76
CA GLY A 108 3.10 -6.09 -23.28
C GLY A 108 2.95 -6.19 -21.75
N PRO A 109 1.87 -5.62 -21.18
CA PRO A 109 1.59 -5.75 -19.76
C PRO A 109 1.27 -7.21 -19.39
N LEU A 110 1.52 -7.57 -18.13
CA LEU A 110 1.16 -8.89 -17.61
C LEU A 110 -0.36 -9.09 -17.65
N THR A 111 -0.79 -10.19 -18.27
CA THR A 111 -2.20 -10.60 -18.36
C THR A 111 -2.41 -11.94 -17.68
N ASN A 112 -3.62 -12.18 -17.16
CA ASN A 112 -3.97 -13.46 -16.56
C ASN A 112 -4.03 -14.54 -17.65
N GLU A 113 -3.43 -15.70 -17.38
CA GLU A 113 -3.48 -16.88 -18.26
C GLU A 113 -4.88 -17.52 -18.28
N GLY A 114 -5.64 -17.39 -17.19
CA GLY A 114 -6.97 -18.00 -17.06
C GLY A 114 -7.90 -17.26 -16.09
N VAL A 115 -9.07 -17.87 -15.85
CA VAL A 115 -10.05 -17.37 -14.88
C VAL A 115 -9.78 -18.01 -13.53
N ASP A 116 -9.53 -17.20 -12.51
CA ASP A 116 -9.39 -17.67 -11.14
C ASP A 116 -10.70 -18.25 -10.63
N GLN A 117 -10.66 -19.33 -9.87
CA GLN A 117 -11.85 -20.01 -9.36
C GLN A 117 -11.70 -20.39 -7.88
N MET A 118 -12.82 -20.41 -7.16
CA MET A 118 -12.90 -21.05 -5.84
C MET A 118 -14.04 -22.05 -5.79
N THR A 119 -13.90 -23.08 -4.95
CA THR A 119 -14.91 -24.13 -4.79
C THR A 119 -15.48 -24.09 -3.38
N ILE A 120 -16.82 -24.09 -3.26
CA ILE A 120 -17.55 -24.01 -2.00
C ILE A 120 -18.39 -25.28 -1.79
N HIS A 121 -18.32 -25.86 -0.59
CA HIS A 121 -19.11 -27.04 -0.22
C HIS A 121 -20.32 -26.73 0.67
N THR A 122 -20.36 -25.59 1.36
CA THR A 122 -21.40 -25.31 2.36
C THR A 122 -22.36 -24.21 1.93
N ILE A 123 -23.62 -24.35 2.33
CA ILE A 123 -24.66 -23.34 2.08
C ILE A 123 -24.31 -22.06 2.85
N GLU A 124 -23.73 -22.20 4.04
CA GLU A 124 -23.28 -21.09 4.89
C GLU A 124 -22.25 -20.21 4.18
N ALA A 125 -21.16 -20.80 3.66
CA ALA A 125 -20.13 -20.05 2.95
C ALA A 125 -20.67 -19.47 1.63
N HIS A 126 -21.50 -20.22 0.90
CA HIS A 126 -22.14 -19.71 -0.31
C HIS A 126 -23.03 -18.48 -0.02
N ARG A 127 -23.86 -18.53 1.03
CA ARG A 127 -24.70 -17.40 1.44
C ARG A 127 -23.88 -16.22 1.95
N LEU A 128 -22.79 -16.48 2.68
CA LEU A 128 -21.88 -15.43 3.13
C LEU A 128 -21.19 -14.74 1.95
N PHE A 129 -20.84 -15.48 0.90
CA PHE A 129 -20.24 -14.90 -0.30
C PHE A 129 -21.25 -14.13 -1.16
N GLN A 130 -22.43 -14.69 -1.38
CA GLN A 130 -23.49 -14.09 -2.19
C GLN A 130 -24.12 -12.87 -1.51
N GLY A 131 -24.31 -12.92 -0.19
CA GLY A 131 -25.14 -11.99 0.55
C GLY A 131 -26.63 -12.23 0.30
N ARG A 132 -27.45 -11.29 0.76
CA ARG A 132 -28.91 -11.32 0.56
C ARG A 132 -29.40 -9.91 0.22
N SER A 133 -30.18 -9.77 -0.84
CA SER A 133 -30.89 -8.51 -1.11
C SER A 133 -31.89 -8.22 0.01
N GLY A 134 -32.14 -6.93 0.26
CA GLY A 134 -33.25 -6.54 1.10
C GLY A 134 -34.56 -6.72 0.35
N GLU A 135 -35.61 -7.14 1.05
CA GLU A 135 -36.97 -7.18 0.52
C GLU A 135 -37.83 -6.20 1.33
N PRO A 136 -38.14 -5.01 0.80
CA PRO A 136 -38.90 -3.98 1.51
C PRO A 136 -40.27 -4.49 1.95
N GLU A 137 -40.93 -5.25 1.06
CA GLU A 137 -42.27 -5.83 1.29
C GLU A 137 -42.29 -6.78 2.49
N LYS A 138 -41.22 -7.55 2.69
CA LYS A 138 -41.09 -8.50 3.81
C LYS A 138 -40.29 -7.95 4.99
N ARG A 139 -39.92 -6.65 4.96
CA ARG A 139 -39.05 -6.00 5.94
C ARG A 139 -37.74 -6.77 6.21
N LEU A 140 -37.22 -7.45 5.19
CA LEU A 140 -35.96 -8.18 5.31
C LEU A 140 -34.80 -7.25 5.00
N ASN A 141 -33.92 -7.06 5.97
CA ASN A 141 -32.70 -6.30 5.77
C ASN A 141 -31.74 -7.03 4.83
N ALA A 142 -31.07 -6.23 3.97
CA ALA A 142 -30.01 -6.71 3.11
C ALA A 142 -28.81 -7.20 3.93
N ILE A 143 -28.23 -8.33 3.53
CA ILE A 143 -27.00 -8.87 4.12
C ILE A 143 -25.86 -8.63 3.15
N ILE A 144 -24.82 -7.94 3.62
CA ILE A 144 -23.62 -7.67 2.82
C ILE A 144 -22.82 -8.96 2.70
N GLY A 145 -22.73 -9.48 1.48
CA GLY A 145 -21.92 -10.65 1.17
C GLY A 145 -20.50 -10.32 0.72
N GLY A 146 -19.69 -11.37 0.55
CA GLY A 146 -18.31 -11.31 0.06
C GLY A 146 -18.15 -10.48 -1.23
N LYS A 147 -19.04 -10.65 -2.22
CA LYS A 147 -18.98 -9.85 -3.46
C LYS A 147 -19.14 -8.35 -3.22
N ARG A 148 -20.08 -7.98 -2.34
CA ARG A 148 -20.37 -6.57 -2.05
C ARG A 148 -19.25 -5.92 -1.25
N VAL A 149 -18.72 -6.58 -0.22
CA VAL A 149 -17.59 -6.04 0.55
C VAL A 149 -16.32 -5.96 -0.31
N ALA A 150 -16.06 -6.93 -1.20
CA ALA A 150 -14.94 -6.86 -2.13
C ALA A 150 -15.05 -5.66 -3.09
N SER A 151 -16.27 -5.33 -3.55
CA SER A 151 -16.51 -4.11 -4.32
C SER A 151 -16.25 -2.85 -3.48
N SER A 152 -16.72 -2.81 -2.23
CA SER A 152 -16.48 -1.69 -1.32
C SER A 152 -14.99 -1.49 -1.05
N LEU A 153 -14.23 -2.57 -0.82
CA LEU A 153 -12.79 -2.52 -0.65
C LEU A 153 -12.08 -2.04 -1.91
N ARG A 154 -12.53 -2.46 -3.11
CA ARG A 154 -12.00 -1.93 -4.37
C ARG A 154 -12.21 -0.42 -4.48
N ASN A 155 -13.38 0.08 -4.12
CA ASN A 155 -13.68 1.51 -4.18
C ASN A 155 -12.80 2.29 -3.20
N LEU A 156 -12.69 1.82 -1.95
CA LEU A 156 -11.79 2.41 -0.95
C LEU A 156 -10.33 2.40 -1.42
N TRP A 157 -9.88 1.29 -2.00
CA TRP A 157 -8.54 1.18 -2.58
C TRP A 157 -8.31 2.19 -3.71
N VAL A 158 -9.31 2.46 -4.56
CA VAL A 158 -9.22 3.53 -5.56
C VAL A 158 -9.15 4.91 -4.90
N LEU A 159 -9.89 5.16 -3.81
CA LEU A 159 -9.82 6.44 -3.09
C LEU A 159 -8.44 6.71 -2.47
N THR A 160 -7.64 5.68 -2.18
CA THR A 160 -6.25 5.89 -1.72
C THR A 160 -5.36 6.58 -2.75
N SER A 161 -5.69 6.51 -4.05
CA SER A 161 -4.93 7.24 -5.08
C SER A 161 -5.12 8.76 -5.01
N ARG A 162 -6.16 9.22 -4.31
CA ARG A 162 -6.42 10.64 -4.04
C ARG A 162 -5.83 11.10 -2.70
N ASP A 163 -4.99 10.27 -2.09
CA ASP A 163 -4.43 10.54 -0.76
C ASP A 163 -5.52 10.75 0.31
N ASN A 164 -6.60 9.98 0.26
CA ASN A 164 -7.72 10.08 1.20
C ASN A 164 -7.40 9.36 2.53
N PRO A 165 -7.28 10.08 3.67
CA PRO A 165 -6.85 9.48 4.93
C PRO A 165 -7.91 8.58 5.57
N TYR A 166 -9.20 8.80 5.31
CA TYR A 166 -10.28 7.93 5.80
C TYR A 166 -10.41 6.63 4.99
N ALA A 167 -10.02 6.65 3.71
CA ALA A 167 -9.93 5.43 2.91
C ALA A 167 -8.80 4.52 3.44
N ASP A 168 -7.63 5.09 3.72
CA ASP A 168 -6.52 4.36 4.37
C ASP A 168 -6.96 3.80 5.73
N TRP A 169 -7.64 4.61 6.55
CA TRP A 169 -8.15 4.17 7.85
C TRP A 169 -9.15 3.01 7.71
N ALA A 170 -10.07 3.09 6.76
CA ALA A 170 -11.06 2.05 6.50
C ALA A 170 -10.42 0.71 6.11
N LEU A 171 -9.37 0.75 5.27
CA LEU A 171 -8.63 -0.42 4.84
C LEU A 171 -7.82 -1.03 5.98
N VAL A 172 -7.08 -0.22 6.75
CA VAL A 172 -6.33 -0.68 7.93
C VAL A 172 -7.27 -1.33 8.96
N ARG A 173 -8.42 -0.69 9.24
CA ARG A 173 -9.42 -1.24 10.15
C ARG A 173 -10.02 -2.55 9.65
N HIS A 174 -10.24 -2.67 8.33
CA HIS A 174 -10.71 -3.91 7.73
C HIS A 174 -9.68 -5.02 7.86
N GLU A 175 -8.42 -4.76 7.51
CA GLU A 175 -7.32 -5.72 7.59
C GLU A 175 -7.14 -6.23 9.03
N TYR A 176 -7.18 -5.32 10.02
CA TYR A 176 -7.15 -5.69 11.43
C TYR A 176 -8.37 -6.51 11.86
N GLY A 177 -9.58 -6.13 11.44
CA GLY A 177 -10.78 -6.89 11.77
C GLY A 177 -10.78 -8.30 11.17
N ILE A 178 -10.30 -8.44 9.93
CA ILE A 178 -10.18 -9.75 9.28
C ILE A 178 -9.08 -10.59 9.91
N SER A 179 -7.95 -10.01 10.32
CA SER A 179 -6.89 -10.79 10.99
C SER A 179 -7.37 -11.41 12.30
N GLN A 180 -8.13 -10.66 13.11
CA GLN A 180 -8.77 -11.19 14.33
C GLN A 180 -9.76 -12.32 14.02
N VAL A 181 -10.56 -12.16 12.97
CA VAL A 181 -11.51 -13.20 12.52
C VAL A 181 -10.77 -14.45 12.04
N GLN A 182 -9.69 -14.29 11.26
CA GLN A 182 -8.88 -15.40 10.78
C GLN A 182 -8.18 -16.13 11.93
N GLU A 183 -7.69 -15.42 12.93
CA GLU A 183 -7.11 -16.01 14.14
C GLU A 183 -8.16 -16.82 14.92
N SER A 184 -9.38 -16.28 15.05
CA SER A 184 -10.50 -16.98 15.67
C SER A 184 -10.88 -18.23 14.87
N LEU A 185 -10.95 -18.15 13.55
CA LEU A 185 -11.20 -19.29 12.65
C LEU A 185 -10.16 -20.39 12.85
N ARG A 186 -8.86 -20.04 12.77
CA ARG A 186 -7.75 -20.98 12.96
C ARG A 186 -7.82 -21.66 14.33
N THR A 187 -8.10 -20.90 15.38
CA THR A 187 -8.24 -21.42 16.74
C THR A 187 -9.37 -22.44 16.84
N GLN A 188 -10.55 -22.13 16.26
CA GLN A 188 -11.69 -23.04 16.31
C GLN A 188 -11.53 -24.26 15.41
N ILE A 189 -10.85 -24.11 14.27
CA ILE A 189 -10.47 -25.23 13.40
C ILE A 189 -9.51 -26.16 14.16
N ALA A 190 -8.45 -25.63 14.75
CA ALA A 190 -7.46 -26.43 15.49
C ALA A 190 -8.12 -27.21 16.65
N LYS A 191 -9.01 -26.58 17.42
CA LYS A 191 -9.79 -27.25 18.47
C LYS A 191 -10.65 -28.39 17.91
N ALA A 192 -11.26 -28.19 16.75
CA ALA A 192 -12.09 -29.19 16.10
C ALA A 192 -11.25 -30.36 15.56
N GLU A 193 -10.08 -30.08 14.99
CA GLU A 193 -9.12 -31.09 14.51
C GLU A 193 -8.56 -31.91 15.68
N GLU A 194 -8.27 -31.29 16.82
CA GLU A 194 -7.84 -31.98 18.03
C GLU A 194 -8.89 -32.99 18.54
N LEU A 195 -10.18 -32.62 18.49
CA LEU A 195 -11.27 -33.53 18.83
C LEU A 195 -11.31 -34.75 17.90
N LEU A 196 -11.17 -34.55 16.58
CA LEU A 196 -11.11 -35.66 15.60
C LEU A 196 -9.89 -36.54 15.83
N GLU A 197 -8.74 -35.92 16.09
CA GLU A 197 -7.47 -36.61 16.34
C GLU A 197 -7.54 -37.45 17.63
N SER A 198 -8.23 -36.96 18.67
CA SER A 198 -8.47 -37.72 19.91
C SER A 198 -9.26 -39.01 19.66
N GLN A 199 -10.22 -39.00 18.72
CA GLN A 199 -10.96 -40.19 18.32
C GLN A 199 -10.08 -41.12 17.49
N ARG A 200 -9.28 -40.57 16.58
CA ARG A 200 -8.35 -41.34 15.75
C ARG A 200 -7.35 -42.13 16.59
N LYS A 201 -6.79 -41.53 17.64
CA LYS A 201 -5.88 -42.19 18.60
C LYS A 201 -6.51 -43.37 19.32
N ARG A 202 -7.84 -43.36 19.51
CA ARG A 202 -8.61 -44.47 20.11
C ARG A 202 -9.04 -45.53 19.09
N GLY A 203 -8.63 -45.38 17.82
CA GLY A 203 -8.95 -46.29 16.72
C GLY A 203 -10.16 -45.88 15.87
N LEU A 204 -10.80 -44.74 16.14
CA LEU A 204 -11.95 -44.25 15.38
C LEU A 204 -11.55 -43.14 14.41
N SER A 205 -11.31 -43.49 13.15
CA SER A 205 -11.00 -42.51 12.10
C SER A 205 -12.29 -41.91 11.51
N LEU A 206 -12.47 -40.60 11.69
CA LEU A 206 -13.64 -39.86 11.21
C LEU A 206 -13.24 -38.93 10.07
N SER A 207 -13.90 -39.05 8.92
CA SER A 207 -13.68 -38.16 7.77
C SER A 207 -14.53 -36.88 7.85
N ILE A 208 -13.96 -35.78 7.36
CA ILE A 208 -14.64 -34.47 7.29
C ILE A 208 -15.71 -34.51 6.18
N VAL A 209 -16.91 -34.03 6.50
CA VAL A 209 -18.01 -33.99 5.52
C VAL A 209 -17.68 -33.09 4.34
N GLN A 210 -18.20 -33.43 3.17
CA GLN A 210 -18.12 -32.61 1.95
C GLN A 210 -19.46 -32.61 1.22
N SER A 211 -19.71 -31.59 0.41
CA SER A 211 -20.86 -31.59 -0.50
C SER A 211 -20.74 -32.69 -1.54
N ALA A 212 -21.84 -33.38 -1.83
CA ALA A 212 -21.94 -34.27 -2.98
C ALA A 212 -21.88 -33.53 -4.32
N ARG A 213 -22.21 -32.22 -4.32
CA ARG A 213 -22.16 -31.33 -5.49
C ARG A 213 -21.59 -29.98 -5.04
N PRO A 214 -20.25 -29.85 -4.94
CA PRO A 214 -19.64 -28.57 -4.64
C PRO A 214 -19.88 -27.57 -5.76
N MET A 215 -19.90 -26.27 -5.43
CA MET A 215 -20.12 -25.20 -6.38
C MET A 215 -18.81 -24.47 -6.66
N THR A 216 -18.41 -24.42 -7.94
CA THR A 216 -17.26 -23.65 -8.40
C THR A 216 -17.71 -22.26 -8.83
N LEU A 217 -17.01 -21.24 -8.35
CA LEU A 217 -17.31 -19.83 -8.57
C LEU A 217 -16.10 -19.15 -9.20
N ASN A 218 -16.32 -18.52 -10.35
CA ASN A 218 -15.30 -17.71 -11.01
C ASN A 218 -15.06 -16.42 -10.23
N LEU A 219 -13.80 -16.16 -9.91
CA LEU A 219 -13.32 -14.94 -9.30
C LEU A 219 -13.00 -13.94 -10.43
N GLY A 220 -13.57 -12.74 -10.33
CA GLY A 220 -13.38 -11.65 -11.29
C GLY A 220 -12.89 -10.38 -10.60
N PHE A 221 -12.10 -10.55 -9.54
CA PHE A 221 -11.68 -9.43 -8.71
C PHE A 221 -10.56 -8.65 -9.37
N ARG A 222 -10.68 -7.32 -9.33
CA ARG A 222 -9.70 -6.39 -9.90
C ARG A 222 -8.91 -5.66 -8.81
N SER A 223 -8.92 -6.18 -7.60
CA SER A 223 -8.18 -5.64 -6.44
C SER A 223 -7.65 -6.80 -5.59
N PRO A 224 -6.49 -6.64 -4.94
CA PRO A 224 -5.94 -7.67 -4.05
C PRO A 224 -6.90 -7.99 -2.90
N TYR A 225 -7.63 -6.99 -2.42
CA TYR A 225 -8.67 -7.14 -1.42
C TYR A 225 -9.80 -8.12 -1.78
N GLY A 226 -10.15 -8.24 -3.07
CA GLY A 226 -11.15 -9.22 -3.50
C GLY A 226 -10.66 -10.67 -3.33
N TYR A 227 -9.37 -10.91 -3.57
CA TYR A 227 -8.74 -12.20 -3.32
C TYR A 227 -8.64 -12.50 -1.82
N ALA A 228 -8.33 -11.50 -0.99
CA ALA A 228 -8.34 -11.65 0.47
C ALA A 228 -9.71 -12.12 1.01
N ILE A 229 -10.80 -11.54 0.49
CA ILE A 229 -12.16 -12.00 0.82
C ILE A 229 -12.40 -13.44 0.33
N SER A 230 -11.89 -13.81 -0.85
CA SER A 230 -12.04 -15.18 -1.37
C SER A 230 -11.35 -16.21 -0.48
N MET A 231 -10.13 -15.91 -0.01
CA MET A 231 -9.40 -16.75 0.94
C MET A 231 -10.16 -16.91 2.26
N LEU A 232 -10.70 -15.82 2.82
CA LEU A 232 -11.55 -15.88 4.02
C LEU A 232 -12.78 -16.78 3.83
N ILE A 233 -13.41 -16.74 2.65
CA ILE A 233 -14.59 -17.57 2.37
C ILE A 233 -14.22 -19.05 2.29
N VAL A 234 -13.06 -19.40 1.72
CA VAL A 234 -12.55 -20.77 1.69
C VAL A 234 -12.26 -21.28 3.11
N ASP A 235 -11.60 -20.45 3.94
CA ASP A 235 -11.33 -20.79 5.35
C ASP A 235 -12.64 -21.00 6.13
N TYR A 236 -13.62 -20.12 5.92
CA TYR A 236 -14.95 -20.25 6.53
C TYR A 236 -15.70 -21.49 6.04
N ASP A 237 -15.60 -21.86 4.76
CA ASP A 237 -16.21 -23.08 4.22
C ASP A 237 -15.64 -24.34 4.90
N TYR A 238 -14.31 -24.42 5.03
CA TYR A 238 -13.65 -25.51 5.73
C TYR A 238 -14.06 -25.56 7.21
N PHE A 239 -14.08 -24.41 7.89
CA PHE A 239 -14.57 -24.29 9.26
C PHE A 239 -16.00 -24.81 9.41
N VAL A 240 -16.93 -24.44 8.52
CA VAL A 240 -18.31 -24.92 8.59
C VAL A 240 -18.36 -26.44 8.41
N ARG A 241 -17.57 -27.01 7.49
CA ARG A 241 -17.51 -28.46 7.26
C ARG A 241 -17.00 -29.20 8.49
N ILE A 242 -15.95 -28.73 9.15
CA ILE A 242 -15.42 -29.42 10.33
C ILE A 242 -16.40 -29.35 11.51
N GLN A 243 -17.02 -28.19 11.76
CA GLN A 243 -18.05 -28.05 12.81
C GLN A 243 -19.27 -28.96 12.55
N LYS A 244 -19.74 -29.03 11.31
CA LYS A 244 -20.83 -29.96 10.92
C LYS A 244 -20.42 -31.42 11.01
N THR A 245 -19.14 -31.74 10.82
CA THR A 245 -18.61 -33.09 11.03
C THR A 245 -18.73 -33.46 12.50
N LEU A 246 -18.24 -32.61 13.40
CA LEU A 246 -18.33 -32.84 14.83
C LEU A 246 -19.78 -33.03 15.30
N GLN A 247 -20.69 -32.16 14.83
CA GLN A 247 -22.12 -32.27 15.11
C GLN A 247 -22.69 -33.63 14.65
N ARG A 248 -22.47 -34.00 13.39
CA ARG A 248 -23.02 -35.25 12.81
C ARG A 248 -22.42 -36.52 13.41
N LYS A 249 -21.20 -36.43 13.94
CA LYS A 249 -20.47 -37.55 14.56
C LYS A 249 -20.61 -37.57 16.08
N ASN A 250 -21.56 -36.80 16.63
CA ASN A 250 -21.88 -36.76 18.06
C ASN A 250 -20.69 -36.35 18.94
N LEU A 251 -19.80 -35.48 18.43
CA LEU A 251 -18.70 -34.87 19.18
C LEU A 251 -19.06 -33.47 19.70
N LEU A 252 -20.06 -32.83 19.10
CA LEU A 252 -20.67 -31.59 19.57
C LEU A 252 -22.18 -31.70 19.53
N SER A 253 -22.85 -31.02 20.47
CA SER A 253 -24.30 -30.88 20.41
C SER A 253 -24.73 -29.93 19.29
N ASP A 254 -25.99 -30.06 18.87
CA ASP A 254 -26.63 -29.16 17.91
C ASP A 254 -26.54 -27.69 18.33
N GLU A 255 -26.71 -27.42 19.62
CA GLU A 255 -26.65 -26.06 20.17
C GLU A 255 -25.23 -25.50 20.12
N GLN A 256 -24.24 -26.29 20.52
CA GLN A 256 -22.83 -25.89 20.49
C GLN A 256 -22.38 -25.56 19.06
N ALA A 257 -22.69 -26.44 18.10
CA ALA A 257 -22.36 -26.23 16.70
C ALA A 257 -23.03 -24.96 16.14
N ARG A 258 -24.33 -24.76 16.41
CA ARG A 258 -25.05 -23.55 15.97
C ARG A 258 -24.47 -22.29 16.59
N ALA A 259 -24.13 -22.31 17.88
CA ALA A 259 -23.57 -21.16 18.58
C ALA A 259 -22.22 -20.74 17.98
N VAL A 260 -21.31 -21.70 17.75
CA VAL A 260 -19.98 -21.46 17.17
C VAL A 260 -20.09 -20.95 15.72
N LEU A 261 -20.95 -21.56 14.90
CA LEU A 261 -21.20 -21.10 13.52
C LEU A 261 -21.78 -19.68 13.47
N SER A 262 -22.74 -19.38 14.34
CA SER A 262 -23.40 -18.08 14.42
C SER A 262 -22.46 -16.97 14.90
N ALA A 263 -21.66 -17.24 15.94
CA ALA A 263 -20.66 -16.31 16.44
C ALA A 263 -19.65 -15.94 15.34
N MET A 264 -19.12 -16.93 14.61
CA MET A 264 -18.16 -16.69 13.54
C MET A 264 -18.76 -15.91 12.37
N SER A 265 -19.98 -16.27 11.95
CA SER A 265 -20.68 -15.55 10.88
C SER A 265 -20.93 -14.09 11.27
N ARG A 266 -21.35 -13.82 12.51
CA ARG A 266 -21.56 -12.47 13.03
C ARG A 266 -20.27 -11.67 13.09
N ALA A 267 -19.15 -12.28 13.51
CA ALA A 267 -17.85 -11.63 13.54
C ALA A 267 -17.42 -11.19 12.13
N ILE A 268 -17.50 -12.08 11.13
CA ILE A 268 -17.20 -11.75 9.73
C ILE A 268 -18.11 -10.61 9.22
N LEU A 269 -19.42 -10.75 9.43
CA LEU A 269 -20.40 -9.76 8.98
C LEU A 269 -20.18 -8.40 9.67
N GLY A 270 -19.79 -8.37 10.94
CA GLY A 270 -19.47 -7.14 11.67
C GLY A 270 -18.38 -6.34 10.97
N VAL A 271 -17.31 -7.00 10.54
CA VAL A 271 -16.23 -6.37 9.75
C VAL A 271 -16.77 -5.88 8.40
N PHE A 272 -17.55 -6.71 7.70
CA PHE A 272 -18.11 -6.34 6.38
C PHE A 272 -19.01 -5.11 6.44
N TYR A 273 -19.89 -5.01 7.44
CA TYR A 273 -20.74 -3.84 7.64
C TYR A 273 -19.92 -2.59 7.99
N GLY A 274 -18.89 -2.74 8.81
CA GLY A 274 -17.95 -1.65 9.12
C GLY A 274 -17.32 -1.08 7.86
N THR A 275 -16.76 -1.93 7.01
CA THR A 275 -16.12 -1.51 5.74
C THR A 275 -17.10 -0.91 4.75
N ALA A 276 -18.26 -1.55 4.55
CA ALA A 276 -19.26 -1.05 3.62
C ALA A 276 -19.86 0.30 4.05
N ARG A 277 -19.88 0.60 5.36
CA ARG A 277 -20.24 1.94 5.85
C ARG A 277 -19.27 2.99 5.33
N PHE A 278 -17.96 2.75 5.40
CA PHE A 278 -16.96 3.70 4.88
C PHE A 278 -17.16 3.95 3.38
N ASP A 279 -17.22 2.90 2.57
CA ASP A 279 -17.44 2.99 1.12
C ASP A 279 -18.73 3.77 0.77
N LYS A 280 -19.84 3.49 1.46
CA LYS A 280 -21.13 4.17 1.22
C LYS A 280 -21.03 5.69 1.38
N TRP A 281 -20.31 6.18 2.38
CA TRP A 281 -20.25 7.61 2.69
C TRP A 281 -19.11 8.32 1.96
N LEU A 282 -17.94 7.70 1.84
CA LEU A 282 -16.80 8.26 1.11
C LEU A 282 -17.01 8.22 -0.41
N GLY A 283 -17.84 7.32 -0.91
CA GLY A 283 -18.21 7.25 -2.33
C GLY A 283 -19.18 8.33 -2.80
N ARG A 284 -19.69 9.17 -1.89
CA ARG A 284 -20.60 10.28 -2.22
C ARG A 284 -19.86 11.37 -3.01
N PRO A 285 -20.48 11.99 -4.03
CA PRO A 285 -19.81 12.96 -4.88
C PRO A 285 -19.25 14.16 -4.10
N GLU A 286 -19.90 14.56 -3.01
CA GLU A 286 -19.48 15.71 -2.17
C GLU A 286 -18.18 15.44 -1.39
N ILE A 287 -17.89 14.17 -1.08
CA ILE A 287 -16.76 13.76 -0.21
C ILE A 287 -15.70 12.98 -1.00
N ARG A 288 -16.02 12.55 -2.21
CA ARG A 288 -15.14 11.71 -3.04
C ARG A 288 -13.76 12.33 -3.31
N GLU A 289 -13.70 13.66 -3.36
CA GLU A 289 -12.47 14.42 -3.59
C GLU A 289 -11.71 14.77 -2.29
N LEU A 290 -12.14 14.23 -1.14
CA LEU A 290 -11.41 14.38 0.12
C LEU A 290 -9.99 13.83 0.00
N SER A 291 -9.03 14.66 0.40
CA SER A 291 -7.61 14.34 0.45
C SER A 291 -6.95 14.91 1.72
N ARG A 292 -5.73 14.48 2.06
CA ARG A 292 -4.99 15.04 3.20
C ARG A 292 -4.75 16.55 3.07
N SER A 293 -4.63 17.07 1.85
CA SER A 293 -4.40 18.50 1.64
C SER A 293 -5.58 19.38 2.03
N ASP A 294 -6.78 18.81 2.18
CA ASP A 294 -7.96 19.55 2.64
C ASP A 294 -7.75 20.18 4.03
N TRP A 295 -6.88 19.62 4.88
CA TRP A 295 -6.64 20.13 6.24
C TRP A 295 -5.81 21.42 6.27
N PHE A 296 -5.07 21.71 5.21
CA PHE A 296 -4.29 22.95 5.08
C PHE A 296 -4.72 23.79 3.86
N SER A 297 -5.77 23.35 3.15
CA SER A 297 -6.38 24.10 2.06
C SER A 297 -7.19 25.28 2.61
N ALA A 298 -7.14 26.42 1.91
CA ALA A 298 -7.97 27.59 2.22
C ALA A 298 -9.38 27.51 1.58
N ASP A 299 -9.70 26.43 0.87
CA ASP A 299 -10.98 26.23 0.20
C ASP A 299 -12.13 26.00 1.20
N PRO A 300 -13.22 26.80 1.18
CA PRO A 300 -14.40 26.57 2.01
C PRO A 300 -15.05 25.20 1.83
N GLU A 301 -14.94 24.58 0.65
CA GLU A 301 -15.48 23.24 0.42
C GLU A 301 -14.64 22.16 1.12
N ALA A 302 -13.32 22.35 1.28
CA ALA A 302 -12.46 21.46 2.05
C ALA A 302 -12.89 21.39 3.52
N ALA A 303 -13.21 22.53 4.13
CA ALA A 303 -13.72 22.59 5.49
C ALA A 303 -15.05 21.82 5.66
N LYS A 304 -15.96 21.92 4.68
CA LYS A 304 -17.23 21.17 4.68
C LYS A 304 -16.99 19.65 4.57
N ARG A 305 -16.06 19.23 3.70
CA ARG A 305 -15.67 17.81 3.57
C ARG A 305 -15.14 17.26 4.89
N ILE A 306 -14.24 17.99 5.55
CA ILE A 306 -13.67 17.61 6.85
C ILE A 306 -14.75 17.53 7.92
N GLN A 307 -15.60 18.56 8.04
CA GLN A 307 -16.69 18.57 9.03
C GLN A 307 -17.63 17.36 8.85
N PHE A 308 -17.95 17.02 7.60
CA PHE A 308 -18.78 15.87 7.29
C PHE A 308 -18.14 14.55 7.73
N VAL A 309 -16.87 14.31 7.41
CA VAL A 309 -16.22 13.05 7.78
C VAL A 309 -15.94 12.95 9.28
N VAL A 310 -15.60 14.06 9.94
CA VAL A 310 -15.40 14.11 11.39
C VAL A 310 -16.72 13.81 12.12
N SER A 311 -17.84 14.39 11.68
CA SER A 311 -19.15 14.09 12.28
C SER A 311 -19.65 12.67 11.99
N THR A 312 -19.27 12.09 10.83
CA THR A 312 -19.74 10.75 10.41
C THR A 312 -18.91 9.62 11.02
N PHE A 313 -17.60 9.80 11.12
CA PHE A 313 -16.64 8.74 11.48
C PHE A 313 -15.80 9.04 12.72
N GLY A 314 -15.80 10.29 13.20
CA GLY A 314 -14.84 10.79 14.18
C GLY A 314 -13.56 11.33 13.54
N ALA A 315 -12.67 11.88 14.36
CA ALA A 315 -11.36 12.33 13.91
C ALA A 315 -10.53 11.14 13.41
N VAL A 316 -9.81 11.35 12.30
CA VAL A 316 -8.89 10.33 11.77
C VAL A 316 -7.70 10.15 12.74
N PRO A 317 -7.27 8.90 13.02
CA PRO A 317 -6.08 8.65 13.83
C PRO A 317 -4.85 9.36 13.28
N ALA A 318 -4.06 10.01 14.15
CA ALA A 318 -2.92 10.82 13.72
C ALA A 318 -1.88 9.99 12.92
N GLN A 319 -1.62 8.76 13.36
CA GLN A 319 -0.72 7.82 12.69
C GLN A 319 -1.16 7.46 11.27
N ILE A 320 -2.48 7.39 11.02
CA ILE A 320 -3.03 7.16 9.68
C ILE A 320 -2.90 8.43 8.85
N TYR A 321 -3.20 9.60 9.42
CA TYR A 321 -3.06 10.88 8.73
C TYR A 321 -1.60 11.13 8.30
N LYS A 322 -0.63 10.90 9.19
CA LYS A 322 0.81 10.97 8.92
C LYS A 322 1.33 9.85 7.98
N ALA A 323 0.49 8.87 7.66
CA ALA A 323 0.83 7.68 6.87
C ALA A 323 1.95 6.81 7.47
N GLU A 324 2.10 6.83 8.80
CA GLU A 324 2.97 5.92 9.55
C GLU A 324 2.39 4.50 9.53
N VAL A 325 1.07 4.39 9.74
CA VAL A 325 0.30 3.17 9.56
C VAL A 325 -0.42 3.25 8.21
N LYS A 326 -0.15 2.27 7.35
CA LYS A 326 -0.67 2.21 5.98
C LYS A 326 -1.29 0.85 5.71
N PRO A 327 -2.33 0.78 4.88
CA PRO A 327 -2.90 -0.50 4.49
C PRO A 327 -1.91 -1.30 3.64
N SER A 328 -2.09 -2.61 3.61
CA SER A 328 -1.22 -3.54 2.88
C SER A 328 -1.10 -3.19 1.40
N HIS A 329 -2.17 -2.68 0.79
CA HIS A 329 -2.19 -2.21 -0.59
C HIS A 329 -2.76 -0.80 -0.70
N SER A 330 -1.96 0.15 -1.18
CA SER A 330 -2.36 1.54 -1.43
C SER A 330 -1.96 1.96 -2.84
N ARG A 331 -2.72 2.90 -3.43
CA ARG A 331 -2.42 3.56 -4.71
C ARG A 331 -1.86 4.97 -4.52
N ARG A 332 -1.57 5.37 -3.28
CA ARG A 332 -1.01 6.68 -2.96
C ARG A 332 0.33 6.90 -3.66
N LEU A 333 0.51 8.08 -4.24
CA LEU A 333 1.79 8.54 -4.79
C LEU A 333 2.64 9.16 -3.66
N ILE A 334 3.93 8.81 -3.57
CA ILE A 334 4.81 9.21 -2.44
C ILE A 334 5.59 10.51 -2.74
N ASN A 335 5.40 11.12 -3.91
CA ASN A 335 6.14 12.32 -4.33
C ASN A 335 5.52 13.57 -3.70
N ILE A 336 5.86 13.83 -2.44
CA ILE A 336 5.41 14.98 -1.63
C ILE A 336 6.59 15.94 -1.45
N SER A 337 6.35 17.24 -1.64
CA SER A 337 7.38 18.27 -1.43
C SER A 337 7.77 18.39 0.06
N GLU A 338 8.97 18.91 0.35
CA GLU A 338 9.42 19.07 1.74
C GLU A 338 8.52 20.03 2.54
N ALA A 339 8.05 21.10 1.92
CA ALA A 339 7.11 22.05 2.52
C ALA A 339 5.75 21.41 2.83
N GLU A 340 5.21 20.60 1.91
CA GLU A 340 3.95 19.88 2.12
C GLU A 340 4.09 18.81 3.22
N ARG A 341 5.23 18.13 3.29
CA ARG A 341 5.53 17.19 4.38
C ARG A 341 5.53 17.89 5.75
N ALA A 342 6.10 19.08 5.87
CA ALA A 342 6.11 19.84 7.11
C ALA A 342 4.68 20.22 7.57
N LEU A 343 3.83 20.66 6.63
CA LEU A 343 2.42 20.97 6.93
C LEU A 343 1.64 19.73 7.36
N LEU A 344 1.83 18.59 6.69
CA LEU A 344 1.22 17.31 7.08
C LEU A 344 1.65 16.89 8.48
N GLN A 345 2.92 17.10 8.84
CA GLN A 345 3.43 16.78 10.17
C GLN A 345 2.79 17.67 11.24
N GLN A 346 2.72 18.98 11.00
CA GLN A 346 2.09 19.94 11.92
C GLN A 346 0.62 19.61 12.19
N VAL A 347 -0.18 19.34 11.13
CA VAL A 347 -1.58 18.93 11.29
C VAL A 347 -1.68 17.59 12.00
N GLY A 348 -0.80 16.64 11.66
CA GLY A 348 -0.73 15.35 12.34
C GLY A 348 -0.47 15.47 13.84
N ASP A 349 0.40 16.40 14.26
CA ASP A 349 0.72 16.66 15.66
C ASP A 349 -0.48 17.29 16.40
N GLN A 350 -1.22 18.19 15.76
CA GLN A 350 -2.46 18.75 16.31
C GLN A 350 -3.53 17.67 16.51
N LEU A 351 -3.69 16.75 15.54
CA LEU A 351 -4.63 15.62 15.68
C LEU A 351 -4.21 14.68 16.81
N GLN A 352 -2.91 14.49 17.01
CA GLN A 352 -2.38 13.66 18.09
C GLN A 352 -2.65 14.29 19.47
N GLN A 353 -2.40 15.59 19.63
CA GLN A 353 -2.71 16.32 20.88
C GLN A 353 -4.21 16.27 21.20
N ALA A 354 -5.08 16.45 20.19
CA ALA A 354 -6.53 16.34 20.35
C ALA A 354 -6.97 14.92 20.76
N GLN A 355 -6.27 13.88 20.32
CA GLN A 355 -6.53 12.50 20.71
C GLN A 355 -6.12 12.23 22.16
N GLU A 356 -4.94 12.69 22.57
CA GLU A 356 -4.43 12.53 23.94
C GLU A 356 -5.32 13.24 24.97
N HIS A 357 -5.77 14.46 24.67
CA HIS A 357 -6.69 15.21 25.54
C HIS A 357 -8.10 14.57 25.60
N GLY A 358 -8.54 13.96 24.50
CA GLY A 358 -9.80 13.21 24.45
C GLY A 358 -9.76 11.91 25.26
N SER A 359 -8.62 11.21 25.26
CA SER A 359 -8.44 10.01 26.10
C SER A 359 -8.41 10.34 27.59
N ASP A 360 -7.76 11.43 27.99
CA ASP A 360 -7.70 11.85 29.40
C ASP A 360 -9.07 12.29 29.94
N ALA A 361 -9.87 12.99 29.12
CA ALA A 361 -11.25 13.34 29.47
C ALA A 361 -12.13 12.09 29.67
N SER A 362 -11.99 11.07 28.81
CA SER A 362 -12.75 9.82 28.91
C SER A 362 -12.32 8.91 30.07
N ALA A 363 -11.06 9.03 30.54
CA ALA A 363 -10.54 8.28 31.68
C ALA A 363 -10.97 8.88 33.04
N SER A 364 -11.34 10.17 33.08
CA SER A 364 -11.80 10.84 34.30
C SER A 364 -13.28 10.61 34.65
N THR A 365 -14.07 10.02 33.74
CA THR A 365 -15.47 9.65 33.96
C THR A 365 -15.63 8.12 34.01
N GLY A 366 -15.03 7.49 35.02
CA GLY A 366 -15.33 6.12 35.46
C GLY A 366 -16.45 6.12 36.52
N PRO A 367 -17.23 5.04 36.67
CA PRO A 367 -18.56 5.12 37.28
C PRO A 367 -18.48 5.40 38.78
N GLU A 368 -19.13 6.47 39.19
CA GLU A 368 -19.47 6.75 40.58
C GLU A 368 -20.36 5.61 41.09
N ALA A 369 -19.80 4.78 41.96
CA ALA A 369 -20.51 3.69 42.60
C ALA A 369 -21.67 4.27 43.41
N THR A 370 -22.89 4.08 42.92
CA THR A 370 -24.11 4.31 43.68
C THR A 370 -24.20 3.24 44.76
N ALA A 371 -23.65 3.58 45.93
CA ALA A 371 -24.00 2.92 47.18
C ALA A 371 -25.41 3.38 47.55
N THR A 372 -26.40 2.49 47.40
CA THR A 372 -27.69 2.62 48.08
C THR A 372 -27.85 1.44 49.03
N ALA A 373 -27.86 1.78 50.32
CA ALA A 373 -28.43 0.98 51.39
C ALA A 373 -29.94 0.87 51.18
N ASP A 374 -30.43 -0.37 51.09
CA ASP A 374 -31.50 -0.97 51.91
C ASP A 374 -31.87 -2.36 51.37
#